data_AF-A0A8X6NDR8-F1
#
_entry.id   AF-A0A8X6NDR8-F1
#
_cell.length_a   1.000
_cell.length_b   1.000
_cell.length_c   1.000
_cell.angle_alpha   90.00
_cell.angle_beta   90.00
_cell.angle_gamma   90.00
#
_symmetry.space_group_name_H-M   'P 1'
#
loop_
_entity.id
_entity.type
_entity.pdbx_description
1 polymer ?
#
loop_
_entity_poly.entity_id
_entity_poly.type
_entity_poly.pdbx_seq_one_letter_code
_entity_poly.pdbx_strand_id
1 'polypeptide(L)'
;MLYGRRPTSTLSILKDFWTKGIPVPIGQLKSVKNYLNDLKIKLQLAAEQADDKVVVLAPDSTHKMYGRWTSCTIVEKRRAHSYLVQMRDNSVKHIHTNKIRKLNIQTNNTGVIYETDIDFGDIENTSVTKHTPTKETYIKKHLISSRLNSD
;
A
#
# COMPACT_ATOMS: atom_id res chain seq x y z
N MET A 1 8.44 -35.32 26.48
CA MET A 1 8.55 -34.63 25.17
C MET A 1 7.20 -34.00 24.88
N LEU A 2 7.14 -32.68 24.72
CA LEU A 2 5.89 -31.95 24.48
C LEU A 2 5.73 -31.76 22.97
N TYR A 3 4.94 -32.62 22.33
CA TYR A 3 4.56 -32.44 20.92
C TYR A 3 3.35 -31.50 20.87
N GLY A 4 3.59 -30.24 20.54
CA GLY A 4 2.54 -29.24 20.30
C GLY A 4 2.53 -28.81 18.85
N ARG A 5 1.34 -28.63 18.25
CA ARG A 5 1.22 -27.92 16.98
C ARG A 5 1.57 -26.46 17.22
N ARG A 6 2.51 -25.91 16.45
CA ARG A 6 2.81 -24.48 16.47
C ARG A 6 1.52 -23.74 16.11
N PRO A 7 1.03 -22.79 16.93
CA PRO A 7 -0.18 -22.05 16.59
C PRO A 7 0.07 -21.30 15.30
N THR A 8 -0.57 -21.73 14.22
CA THR A 8 -0.43 -21.13 12.89
C THR A 8 -1.48 -20.04 12.73
N SER A 9 -1.06 -18.79 12.58
CA SER A 9 -1.94 -17.70 12.15
C SER A 9 -2.58 -18.04 10.80
N THR A 10 -3.81 -17.57 10.57
CA THR A 10 -4.51 -17.67 9.27
C THR A 10 -3.65 -17.20 8.10
N LEU A 11 -2.85 -16.14 8.28
CA LEU A 11 -1.90 -15.67 7.27
C LEU A 11 -0.70 -16.60 7.07
N SER A 12 -0.26 -17.28 8.14
CA SER A 12 0.81 -18.27 8.05
C SER A 12 0.34 -19.51 7.28
N ILE A 13 -0.93 -19.90 7.44
CA ILE A 13 -1.56 -20.98 6.67
C ILE A 13 -1.59 -20.62 5.18
N LEU A 14 -2.00 -19.40 4.84
CA LEU A 14 -2.02 -18.92 3.46
C LEU A 14 -0.62 -18.87 2.84
N LYS A 15 0.34 -18.29 3.58
CA LYS A 15 1.75 -18.24 3.18
C LYS A 15 2.30 -19.63 2.93
N ASP A 16 2.10 -20.56 3.86
CA ASP A 16 2.62 -21.92 3.77
C ASP A 16 1.92 -22.72 2.65
N PHE A 17 0.64 -22.47 2.40
CA PHE A 17 -0.08 -23.06 1.25
C PHE A 17 0.54 -22.60 -0.08
N TRP A 18 0.85 -21.32 -0.23
CA TRP A 18 1.42 -20.79 -1.48
C TRP A 18 2.92 -21.04 -1.65
N THR A 19 3.67 -21.20 -0.55
CA THR A 19 5.15 -21.34 -0.59
C THR A 19 5.65 -22.76 -0.37
N LYS A 20 4.97 -23.55 0.47
CA LYS A 20 5.41 -24.90 0.88
C LYS A 20 4.54 -26.02 0.32
N GLY A 21 3.43 -25.70 -0.35
CA GLY A 21 2.56 -26.70 -0.99
C GLY A 21 1.88 -27.64 0.00
N ILE A 22 1.60 -27.18 1.24
CA ILE A 22 1.00 -28.03 2.28
C ILE A 22 -0.39 -28.52 1.81
N PRO A 23 -0.68 -29.83 1.88
CA PRO A 23 -2.01 -30.33 1.60
C PRO A 23 -2.99 -29.86 2.68
N VAL A 24 -3.99 -29.08 2.28
CA VAL A 24 -5.06 -28.61 3.18
C VAL A 24 -5.80 -29.82 3.81
N PRO A 25 -6.23 -29.78 5.09
CA PRO A 25 -6.85 -30.92 5.80
C PRO A 25 -8.19 -31.41 5.22
N ILE A 26 -8.22 -32.67 4.78
CA ILE A 26 -9.20 -33.33 3.90
C ILE A 26 -10.63 -33.37 4.48
N GLY A 27 -11.62 -32.88 3.72
CA GLY A 27 -13.05 -33.11 4.00
C GLY A 27 -14.02 -32.36 3.08
N GLN A 28 -13.75 -31.08 2.78
CA GLN A 28 -14.67 -30.23 1.99
C GLN A 28 -13.91 -29.23 1.11
N LEU A 29 -12.73 -29.66 0.64
CA LEU A 29 -11.64 -28.76 0.28
C LEU A 29 -11.45 -28.45 -1.21
N LYS A 30 -12.17 -29.10 -2.11
CA LYS A 30 -12.05 -28.75 -3.53
C LYS A 30 -12.43 -27.28 -3.74
N SER A 31 -13.52 -26.84 -3.11
CA SER A 31 -13.97 -25.45 -3.13
C SER A 31 -12.94 -24.50 -2.51
N VAL A 32 -12.45 -24.79 -1.29
CA VAL A 32 -11.48 -23.94 -0.60
C VAL A 32 -10.14 -23.87 -1.34
N LYS A 33 -9.63 -25.00 -1.83
CA LYS A 33 -8.40 -25.04 -2.64
C LYS A 33 -8.57 -24.24 -3.93
N ASN A 34 -9.71 -24.38 -4.63
CA ASN A 34 -10.01 -23.62 -5.83
C ASN A 34 -10.06 -22.12 -5.53
N TYR A 35 -10.76 -21.71 -4.47
CA TYR A 35 -10.81 -20.32 -4.03
C TYR A 35 -9.41 -19.75 -3.74
N LEU A 36 -8.56 -20.49 -3.02
CA LEU A 36 -7.20 -20.05 -2.70
C LEU A 36 -6.31 -19.95 -3.93
N ASN A 37 -6.50 -20.81 -4.92
CA ASN A 37 -5.80 -20.74 -6.21
C ASN A 37 -6.31 -19.55 -7.04
N ASP A 38 -7.62 -19.35 -7.11
CA ASP A 38 -8.23 -18.21 -7.80
C ASP A 38 -7.79 -16.89 -7.17
N LEU A 39 -7.73 -16.83 -5.83
CA LEU A 39 -7.23 -15.69 -5.08
C LEU A 39 -5.76 -15.42 -5.41
N LYS A 40 -4.92 -16.46 -5.46
CA LYS A 40 -3.52 -16.34 -5.86
C LYS A 40 -3.40 -15.74 -7.26
N ILE A 41 -4.17 -16.26 -8.22
CA ILE A 41 -4.18 -15.78 -9.61
C ILE A 41 -4.63 -14.32 -9.66
N LYS A 42 -5.73 -13.97 -8.99
CA LYS A 42 -6.24 -12.59 -8.92
C LYS A 42 -5.22 -11.62 -8.33
N LEU A 43 -4.52 -12.01 -7.26
CA LEU A 43 -3.49 -11.19 -6.65
C LEU A 43 -2.26 -11.03 -7.54
N GLN A 44 -1.87 -12.08 -8.26
CA GLN A 44 -0.77 -12.01 -9.22
C GLN A 44 -1.11 -11.08 -10.39
N LEU A 45 -2.32 -11.19 -10.94
CA LEU A 45 -2.82 -10.28 -11.97
C LEU A 45 -2.88 -8.83 -11.47
N ALA A 46 -3.35 -8.62 -10.23
CA ALA A 46 -3.38 -7.29 -9.63
C ALA A 46 -1.97 -6.71 -9.42
N ALA A 47 -0.99 -7.55 -9.06
CA ALA A 47 0.40 -7.14 -8.91
C ALA A 47 1.04 -6.75 -10.25
N GLU A 48 0.80 -7.54 -11.31
CA GLU A 48 1.25 -7.23 -12.66
C GLU A 48 0.66 -5.89 -13.15
N GLN A 49 -0.65 -5.70 -12.97
CA GLN A 49 -1.31 -4.42 -13.28
C GLN A 49 -0.82 -3.25 -12.42
N ALA A 50 -0.33 -3.51 -11.22
CA ALA A 50 0.23 -2.49 -10.34
C ALA A 50 1.66 -2.11 -10.75
N ASP A 51 2.45 -3.06 -11.26
CA ASP A 51 3.81 -2.80 -11.74
C ASP A 51 3.82 -1.90 -12.99
N ASP A 52 2.81 -2.02 -13.85
CA ASP A 52 2.63 -1.13 -15.00
C ASP A 52 2.13 0.28 -14.64
N LYS A 53 1.59 0.46 -13.43
CA LYS A 53 1.08 1.74 -12.95
C LYS A 53 2.18 2.55 -12.30
N VAL A 54 2.34 3.77 -12.79
CA VAL A 54 3.44 4.65 -12.41
C VAL A 54 2.92 6.08 -12.26
N VAL A 55 3.57 6.90 -11.43
CA VAL A 55 3.20 8.33 -11.33
C VAL A 55 4.08 9.18 -12.21
N VAL A 56 3.46 10.13 -12.90
CA VAL A 56 4.13 11.10 -13.76
C VAL A 56 3.90 12.50 -13.24
N LEU A 57 4.97 13.32 -13.25
CA LEU A 57 4.87 14.74 -13.00
C LEU A 57 4.32 15.45 -14.25
N ALA A 58 3.03 15.77 -14.23
CA ALA A 58 2.34 16.50 -15.28
C ALA A 58 1.80 17.84 -14.72
N PRO A 59 1.90 18.94 -15.49
CA PRO A 59 1.26 20.18 -15.10
C PRO A 59 -0.24 20.12 -15.40
N ASP A 60 -1.07 20.54 -14.45
CA ASP A 60 -2.53 20.66 -14.64
C ASP A 60 -2.88 21.93 -15.44
N SER A 61 -1.93 22.86 -15.58
CA SER A 61 -2.09 24.18 -16.18
C SER A 61 -0.92 24.53 -17.11
N THR A 62 -1.07 25.56 -17.93
CA THR A 62 0.02 26.12 -18.75
C THR A 62 1.17 26.68 -17.91
N HIS A 63 0.94 27.02 -16.64
CA HIS A 63 1.96 27.58 -15.77
C HIS A 63 2.78 26.51 -15.03
N LYS A 64 4.11 26.61 -15.14
CA LYS A 64 5.10 25.63 -14.66
C LYS A 64 5.00 25.28 -13.17
N MET A 65 4.49 26.20 -12.33
CA MET A 65 4.40 25.99 -10.88
C MET A 65 3.33 24.97 -10.47
N TYR A 66 2.34 24.69 -11.32
CA TYR A 66 1.25 23.76 -11.00
C TYR A 66 1.53 22.33 -11.48
N GLY A 67 2.75 21.83 -11.21
CA GLY A 67 3.13 20.45 -11.46
C GLY A 67 2.60 19.51 -10.38
N ARG A 68 1.84 18.48 -10.76
CA ARG A 68 1.33 17.45 -9.82
C ARG A 68 1.73 16.05 -10.28
N TRP A 69 1.85 15.16 -9.30
CA TRP A 69 2.06 13.74 -9.55
C TRP A 69 0.72 13.10 -9.86
N THR A 70 0.57 12.62 -11.09
CA THR A 70 -0.64 11.99 -11.59
C THR A 70 -0.35 10.52 -11.88
N SER A 71 -1.23 9.63 -11.43
CA SER A 71 -1.11 8.19 -11.74
C SER A 71 -1.45 7.92 -13.20
N CYS A 72 -0.62 7.12 -13.85
CA CYS A 72 -0.70 6.77 -15.27
C CYS A 72 -0.27 5.30 -15.47
N THR A 73 -0.52 4.76 -16.66
CA THR A 73 -0.12 3.39 -17.02
C THR A 73 0.95 3.43 -18.11
N ILE A 74 2.03 2.65 -17.95
CA ILE A 74 3.05 2.51 -19.00
C ILE A 74 2.47 1.66 -20.13
N VAL A 75 2.53 2.16 -21.35
CA VAL A 75 2.10 1.43 -22.56
C VAL A 75 3.29 0.68 -23.17
N GLU A 76 4.41 1.39 -23.35
CA GLU A 76 5.59 0.82 -24.00
C GLU A 76 6.86 1.56 -23.57
N LYS A 77 7.97 0.82 -23.46
CA LYS A 77 9.30 1.39 -23.31
C LYS A 77 9.91 1.69 -24.69
N ARG A 78 9.80 2.95 -25.14
CA ARG A 78 10.35 3.41 -26.43
C ARG A 78 11.88 3.39 -26.49
N ARG A 79 12.56 3.79 -25.41
CA ARG A 79 14.03 3.91 -25.31
C ARG A 79 14.49 3.57 -23.89
N ALA A 80 15.81 3.52 -23.65
CA ALA A 80 16.38 3.25 -22.32
C ALA A 80 15.80 4.15 -21.21
N HIS A 81 15.65 5.46 -21.49
CA HIS A 81 15.18 6.47 -20.52
C HIS A 81 13.90 7.20 -20.95
N SER A 82 13.13 6.63 -21.87
CA SER A 82 11.92 7.27 -22.37
C SER A 82 10.80 6.27 -22.62
N TYR A 83 9.61 6.62 -22.14
CA TYR A 83 8.45 5.75 -22.06
C TYR A 83 7.26 6.41 -22.75
N LEU A 84 6.39 5.59 -23.33
CA LEU A 84 5.03 5.98 -23.70
C LEU A 84 4.11 5.65 -22.53
N VAL A 85 3.43 6.68 -22.04
CA VAL A 85 2.56 6.57 -20.88
C VAL A 85 1.17 7.03 -21.27
N GLN A 86 0.17 6.22 -20.94
CA GLN A 86 -1.23 6.57 -21.07
C GLN A 86 -1.69 7.28 -19.80
N MET A 87 -2.14 8.53 -19.99
CA MET A 87 -2.72 9.38 -18.97
C MET A 87 -4.18 8.97 -18.68
N ARG A 88 -4.82 9.58 -17.67
CA ARG A 88 -6.23 9.31 -17.30
C ARG A 88 -7.24 9.68 -18.40
N ASP A 89 -6.91 10.66 -19.22
CA ASP A 89 -7.71 11.13 -20.36
C ASP A 89 -7.53 10.24 -21.60
N ASN A 90 -6.91 9.07 -21.46
CA ASN A 90 -6.47 8.20 -22.55
C ASN A 90 -5.48 8.83 -23.53
N SER A 91 -4.95 10.02 -23.24
CA SER A 91 -3.88 10.61 -24.05
C SER A 91 -2.58 9.84 -23.82
N VAL A 92 -1.89 9.51 -24.91
CA VAL A 92 -0.58 8.87 -24.84
C VAL A 92 0.49 9.95 -24.94
N LYS A 93 1.36 10.02 -23.93
CA LYS A 93 2.44 11.02 -23.86
C LYS A 93 3.80 10.35 -23.80
N HIS A 94 4.75 10.94 -24.52
CA HIS A 94 6.15 10.55 -24.48
C HIS A 94 6.86 11.26 -23.33
N ILE A 95 7.37 10.49 -22.37
CA ILE A 95 7.88 11.02 -21.09
C ILE A 95 9.23 10.40 -20.76
N HIS A 96 10.17 11.26 -20.37
CA HIS A 96 11.50 10.87 -19.90
C HIS A 96 11.46 10.37 -18.45
N THR A 97 12.33 9.41 -18.10
CA THR A 97 12.43 8.78 -16.77
C THR A 97 12.45 9.77 -15.60
N ASN A 98 13.09 10.94 -15.76
CA ASN A 98 13.19 11.95 -14.69
C ASN A 98 11.82 12.42 -14.18
N LYS A 99 10.78 12.39 -15.02
CA LYS A 99 9.41 12.80 -14.66
C LYS A 99 8.55 11.64 -14.16
N ILE A 100 9.11 10.46 -14.00
CA ILE A 100 8.40 9.22 -13.68
C ILE A 100 8.88 8.69 -12.32
N ARG A 101 7.96 8.18 -11.48
CA ARG A 101 8.29 7.51 -10.20
C ARG A 101 7.39 6.30 -9.98
N LYS A 102 7.93 5.24 -9.37
CA LYS A 102 7.16 4.03 -9.00
C LYS A 102 5.96 4.42 -8.14
N LEU A 103 4.78 3.92 -8.50
CA LEU A 103 3.59 4.08 -7.68
C LEU A 103 3.66 3.07 -6.53
N ASN A 104 3.82 3.56 -5.31
CA ASN A 104 3.77 2.73 -4.11
C ASN A 104 2.33 2.66 -3.62
N ILE A 105 1.62 1.60 -3.98
CA ILE A 105 0.28 1.32 -3.44
C ILE A 105 0.47 0.72 -2.06
N GLN A 106 0.20 1.49 -0.99
CA GLN A 106 0.07 0.91 0.34
C GLN A 106 -1.24 0.12 0.37
N THR A 107 -1.15 -1.21 0.42
CA THR A 107 -2.28 -2.05 0.79
C THR A 107 -2.47 -1.93 2.30
N ASN A 108 -3.00 -0.80 2.76
CA ASN A 108 -3.58 -0.75 4.09
C ASN A 108 -4.79 -1.68 4.04
N ASN A 109 -4.69 -2.81 4.72
CA ASN A 109 -5.81 -3.69 4.95
C ASN A 109 -6.81 -2.95 5.85
N THR A 110 -7.69 -2.17 5.24
CA THR A 110 -8.88 -1.67 5.93
C THR A 110 -9.76 -2.87 6.22
N GLY A 111 -9.55 -3.51 7.37
CA GLY A 111 -10.46 -4.49 7.92
C GLY A 111 -11.72 -3.74 8.36
N VAL A 112 -12.81 -3.92 7.63
CA VAL A 112 -14.13 -3.52 8.12
C VAL A 112 -14.58 -4.63 9.06
N ILE A 113 -14.69 -4.32 10.34
CA ILE A 113 -15.30 -5.23 11.32
C ILE A 113 -16.76 -4.79 11.43
N TYR A 114 -17.68 -5.71 11.13
CA TYR A 114 -19.10 -5.45 11.29
C TYR A 114 -19.53 -5.76 12.72
N GLU A 115 -20.57 -5.10 13.22
CA GLU A 115 -21.11 -5.34 14.58
C GLU A 115 -21.55 -6.81 14.79
N THR A 116 -21.78 -7.56 13.72
CA THR A 116 -22.13 -8.98 13.74
C THR A 116 -20.92 -9.92 13.91
N ASP A 117 -19.69 -9.41 13.79
CA ASP A 117 -18.48 -10.22 13.80
C ASP A 117 -17.99 -10.46 15.23
N ILE A 118 -18.70 -11.32 15.97
CA ILE A 118 -18.44 -11.66 17.39
C ILE A 118 -17.08 -12.37 17.58
N ASP A 119 -16.51 -12.93 16.50
CA ASP A 119 -15.27 -13.73 16.51
C ASP A 119 -14.02 -12.94 16.99
N PHE A 120 -14.06 -11.61 16.96
CA PHE A 120 -12.90 -10.75 17.29
C PHE A 120 -12.93 -10.15 18.70
N GLY A 121 -14.01 -10.38 19.47
CA GLY A 121 -14.22 -9.79 20.79
C GLY A 121 -14.68 -8.33 20.74
N ASP A 122 -14.88 -7.73 21.91
CA ASP A 122 -15.38 -6.36 22.03
C ASP A 122 -14.36 -5.33 21.52
N ILE A 123 -14.79 -4.46 20.61
CA ILE A 123 -13.95 -3.39 20.05
C ILE A 123 -14.01 -2.19 21.00
N GLU A 124 -12.93 -1.97 21.77
CA GLU A 124 -12.80 -0.76 22.57
C GLU A 124 -12.29 0.41 21.71
N ASN A 125 -13.10 1.45 21.59
CA ASN A 125 -12.69 2.69 20.92
C ASN A 125 -11.68 3.44 21.80
N THR A 126 -10.41 3.48 21.37
CA THR A 126 -9.43 4.33 22.06
C THR A 126 -9.81 5.79 21.84
N SER A 127 -10.13 6.51 22.92
CA SER A 127 -10.31 7.96 22.83
C SER A 127 -9.03 8.59 22.28
N VAL A 128 -9.14 9.28 21.14
CA VAL A 128 -8.02 10.02 20.56
C VAL A 128 -7.61 11.08 21.56
N THR A 129 -6.48 10.87 22.25
CA THR A 129 -5.92 11.88 23.13
C THR A 129 -5.47 13.02 22.23
N LYS A 130 -6.26 14.08 22.14
CA LYS A 130 -5.85 15.32 21.47
C LYS A 130 -4.57 15.77 22.17
N HIS A 131 -3.43 15.67 21.50
CA HIS A 131 -2.18 16.22 22.01
C HIS A 131 -2.33 17.75 22.02
N THR A 132 -2.83 18.30 23.13
CA THR A 132 -2.83 19.74 23.36
C THR A 132 -1.44 20.13 23.83
N PRO A 133 -0.66 20.88 23.04
CA PRO A 133 0.64 21.35 23.50
C PRO A 133 0.43 22.31 24.68
N THR A 134 0.82 21.88 25.87
CA THR A 134 0.79 22.68 27.10
C THR A 134 1.72 23.88 26.94
N LYS A 135 1.36 25.04 27.51
CA LYS A 135 2.09 26.33 27.35
C LYS A 135 3.61 26.23 27.57
N GLU A 136 4.07 25.31 28.40
CA GLU A 136 5.49 25.02 28.64
C GLU A 136 6.27 24.54 27.40
N THR A 137 5.62 23.80 26.49
CA THR A 137 6.23 23.35 25.22
C THR A 137 6.50 24.49 24.25
N TYR A 138 5.69 25.56 24.27
CA TYR A 138 5.93 26.76 23.45
C TYR A 138 7.14 27.56 23.93
N ILE A 139 7.30 27.68 25.25
CA ILE A 139 8.41 28.45 25.86
C ILE A 139 9.76 27.76 25.58
N LYS A 140 9.83 26.43 25.69
CA LYS A 140 11.06 25.68 25.36
C LYS A 140 11.45 25.81 23.88
N LYS A 141 10.48 25.87 22.96
CA LYS A 141 10.76 26.00 21.52
C LYS A 141 11.35 27.37 21.15
N HIS A 142 10.90 28.45 21.80
CA HIS A 142 11.42 29.81 21.56
C HIS A 142 12.77 30.10 22.25
N LEU A 143 13.07 29.46 23.37
CA LEU A 143 14.38 29.59 24.04
C LEU A 143 15.51 28.81 23.33
N ILE A 144 15.16 27.77 22.56
CA ILE A 144 16.14 27.00 21.77
C ILE A 144 16.46 27.71 20.45
N SER A 145 15.47 28.35 19.81
CA SER A 145 15.70 29.09 18.55
C SER A 145 16.51 30.37 18.72
N SER A 146 16.49 31.00 19.90
CA SER A 146 17.28 32.22 20.17
C SER A 146 18.76 31.93 20.49
N ARG A 147 19.10 30.71 20.93
CA ARG A 147 20.50 30.28 21.16
C ARG A 147 21.24 29.83 19.90
N LEU A 148 20.54 29.62 18.79
CA LEU A 148 21.13 29.17 17.52
C LEU A 148 21.42 30.32 16.54
N ASN A 149 21.05 31.56 16.88
CA ASN A 149 21.25 32.75 16.03
C ASN A 149 22.25 33.75 16.62
N SER A 150 23.11 33.30 17.55
CA SER A 150 24.21 34.08 18.09
C SER A 150 25.52 33.31 17.91
N ASP A 151 25.98 33.25 16.66
CA ASP A 151 27.38 33.12 16.22
C ASP A 151 27.47 33.55 14.75
#